data_AF-E2AU43-F1
#
_entry.id   AF-E2AU43-F1
#
_cell.length_a   1.000
_cell.length_b   1.000
_cell.length_c   1.000
_cell.angle_alpha   90.00
_cell.angle_beta   90.00
_cell.angle_gamma   90.00
#
_symmetry.space_group_name_H-M   'P 1'
#
loop_
_entity.id
_entity.type
_entity.pdbx_description
1 polymer ?
#
loop_
_entity_poly.entity_id
_entity_poly.type
_entity_poly.pdbx_seq_one_letter_code
_entity_poly.pdbx_strand_id
1 'polypeptide(L)'
;LQLFDRLRNEPHCFKKLIPLKGDIKIEGLGLSSVDRNTLIERVSIIFHVAANVRFDNTLKKAIFINLRATRDICVLSKSLKNLMVSDHI
;
A
#
# COMPACT_ATOMS: atom_id res chain seq x y z
N LEU A 1 -8.46 8.44 -22.03
CA LEU A 1 -8.07 7.03 -22.23
C LEU A 1 -9.28 6.14 -22.03
N GLN A 2 -9.69 5.40 -23.07
CA GLN A 2 -10.89 4.54 -23.03
C GLN A 2 -10.86 3.50 -21.90
N LEU A 3 -9.67 3.09 -21.45
CA LEU A 3 -9.46 2.16 -20.34
C LEU A 3 -10.25 2.52 -19.06
N PHE A 4 -10.44 3.81 -18.79
CA PHE A 4 -11.09 4.28 -17.57
C PHE A 4 -12.56 4.72 -17.75
N ASP A 5 -13.15 4.52 -18.94
CA ASP A 5 -14.52 4.96 -19.23
C ASP A 5 -15.55 4.30 -18.31
N ARG A 6 -15.38 3.02 -17.99
CA ARG A 6 -16.26 2.31 -17.05
C ARG A 6 -16.27 2.96 -15.66
N LEU A 7 -15.10 3.29 -15.11
CA LEU A 7 -14.99 3.97 -13.81
C LEU A 7 -15.60 5.37 -13.83
N ARG A 8 -15.47 6.11 -14.96
CA ARG A 8 -16.12 7.42 -15.13
C ARG A 8 -17.64 7.31 -15.16
N ASN A 9 -18.17 6.24 -15.76
CA ASN A 9 -19.61 5.99 -15.86
C ASN A 9 -20.21 5.36 -14.59
N GLU A 10 -19.38 4.82 -13.68
CA GLU A 10 -19.81 4.18 -12.44
C GLU A 10 -19.25 4.90 -11.17
N PRO A 11 -19.45 6.23 -10.98
CA PRO A 11 -18.78 6.99 -9.92
C PRO A 11 -19.11 6.51 -8.49
N HIS A 12 -20.20 5.78 -8.32
CA HIS A 12 -20.59 5.16 -7.05
C HIS A 12 -19.56 4.12 -6.56
N CYS A 13 -18.71 3.57 -7.43
CA CYS A 13 -17.64 2.64 -7.06
C CYS A 13 -16.64 3.27 -6.08
N PHE A 14 -16.46 4.59 -6.13
CA PHE A 14 -15.54 5.32 -5.25
C PHE A 14 -16.08 5.51 -3.84
N LYS A 15 -17.36 5.20 -3.55
CA LYS A 15 -17.93 5.30 -2.19
C LYS A 15 -17.23 4.41 -1.16
N LYS A 16 -16.58 3.33 -1.61
CA LYS A 16 -15.81 2.42 -0.76
C LYS A 16 -14.31 2.77 -0.69
N LEU A 17 -13.86 3.75 -1.48
CA LEU A 17 -12.46 4.16 -1.54
C LEU A 17 -12.16 5.13 -0.38
N ILE A 18 -11.20 4.75 0.46
CA ILE A 18 -10.71 5.59 1.55
C ILE A 18 -9.22 5.84 1.29
N PRO A 19 -8.84 6.98 0.70
CA PRO A 19 -7.44 7.29 0.45
C PRO A 19 -6.74 7.64 1.77
N LEU A 20 -5.56 7.05 1.99
CA LEU A 20 -4.68 7.39 3.11
C LEU A 20 -3.39 8.00 2.55
N LYS A 21 -2.85 8.99 3.25
CA LYS A 21 -1.57 9.60 2.88
C LYS A 21 -0.43 8.71 3.38
N GLY A 22 0.50 8.36 2.49
CA GLY A 22 1.69 7.58 2.82
C GLY A 22 2.70 7.57 1.68
N ASP A 23 3.91 7.09 1.95
CA ASP A 23 4.98 6.90 0.98
C ASP A 23 5.82 5.68 1.39
N ILE A 24 5.88 4.67 0.51
CA ILE A 24 6.62 3.42 0.74
C ILE A 24 8.14 3.62 0.86
N LYS A 25 8.67 4.77 0.43
CA LYS A 25 10.09 5.12 0.59
C LYS A 25 10.41 5.61 2.00
N ILE A 26 9.40 5.95 2.80
CA ILE A 26 9.54 6.42 4.17
C ILE A 26 9.34 5.23 5.12
N GLU A 27 10.16 5.16 6.16
CA GLU A 27 10.02 4.14 7.19
C GLU A 27 8.63 4.18 7.82
N GLY A 28 8.04 3.00 8.06
CA GLY A 28 6.66 2.92 8.55
C GLY A 28 5.62 3.40 7.54
N LEU A 29 5.98 3.40 6.24
CA LEU A 29 5.12 3.73 5.10
C LEU A 29 4.66 5.20 5.07
N GLY A 30 5.28 6.07 5.87
CA GLY A 30 4.92 7.50 5.94
C GLY A 30 3.49 7.77 6.44
N LEU A 31 2.88 6.81 7.13
CA LEU A 31 1.51 6.91 7.65
C LEU A 31 1.46 7.81 8.90
N SER A 32 0.36 8.53 9.06
CA SER A 32 0.04 9.14 10.35
C SER A 32 -0.29 8.06 11.39
N SER A 33 -0.17 8.38 12.69
CA SER A 33 -0.56 7.45 13.76
C SER A 33 -2.04 7.07 13.70
N VAL A 34 -2.91 8.02 13.31
CA VAL A 34 -4.36 7.81 13.14
C VAL A 34 -4.65 6.85 12.00
N ASP A 35 -4.01 7.04 10.85
CA ASP A 35 -4.19 6.17 9.68
C ASP A 35 -3.65 4.77 9.94
N ARG A 36 -2.48 4.67 10.59
CA ARG A 36 -1.90 3.39 10.98
C ARG A 36 -2.83 2.61 11.90
N ASN A 37 -3.42 3.26 12.91
CA ASN A 37 -4.38 2.62 13.80
C ASN A 37 -5.66 2.22 13.06
N THR A 38 -6.17 3.07 12.16
CA THR A 38 -7.32 2.74 11.32
C THR A 38 -7.07 1.45 10.51
N LEU A 39 -5.89 1.29 9.94
CA LEU A 39 -5.51 0.07 9.22
C LEU A 39 -5.49 -1.14 10.16
N ILE A 40 -4.84 -1.01 11.33
CA ILE A 40 -4.73 -2.06 12.35
C ILE A 40 -6.09 -2.61 12.78
N GLU A 41 -7.06 -1.73 12.98
CA GLU A 41 -8.39 -2.12 13.44
C GLU A 41 -9.26 -2.70 12.31
N ARG A 42 -9.11 -2.23 11.06
CA ARG A 42 -10.13 -2.43 10.02
C ARG A 42 -9.69 -3.31 8.84
N VAL A 43 -8.39 -3.50 8.62
CA VAL A 43 -7.90 -4.24 7.44
C VAL A 43 -7.73 -5.73 7.76
N SER A 44 -8.17 -6.55 6.81
CA SER A 44 -8.05 -8.01 6.87
C SER A 44 -7.28 -8.62 5.69
N ILE A 45 -7.14 -7.90 4.58
CA ILE A 45 -6.41 -8.35 3.39
C ILE A 45 -5.51 -7.21 2.92
N ILE A 46 -4.24 -7.52 2.66
CA ILE A 46 -3.28 -6.58 2.06
C ILE A 46 -2.92 -7.09 0.66
N PHE A 47 -2.99 -6.18 -0.32
CA PHE A 47 -2.39 -6.34 -1.63
C PHE A 47 -1.24 -5.34 -1.78
N HIS A 48 0.01 -5.83 -1.72
CA HIS A 48 1.19 -5.00 -1.86
C HIS A 48 1.72 -5.02 -3.30
N VAL A 49 1.34 -4.01 -4.07
CA VAL A 49 1.70 -3.83 -5.50
C VAL A 49 2.68 -2.67 -5.72
N ALA A 50 2.96 -1.89 -4.68
CA ALA A 50 3.76 -0.68 -4.80
C ALA A 50 5.25 -1.01 -4.93
N ALA A 51 5.86 -0.62 -6.05
CA ALA A 51 7.29 -0.79 -6.31
C ALA A 51 7.82 0.33 -7.22
N ASN A 52 9.12 0.58 -7.17
CA ASN A 52 9.84 1.34 -8.19
C ASN A 52 10.39 0.36 -9.23
N VAL A 53 9.84 0.41 -10.44
CA VAL A 53 10.17 -0.48 -11.57
C VAL A 53 11.23 0.11 -12.51
N ARG A 54 11.94 1.15 -12.10
CA ARG A 54 13.03 1.71 -12.90
C ARG A 54 14.29 0.86 -12.81
N PHE A 55 14.77 0.42 -13.98
CA PHE A 55 15.96 -0.42 -14.13
C PHE A 55 17.29 0.35 -14.07
N ASP A 56 17.24 1.69 -14.08
CA ASP A 56 18.41 2.57 -13.97
C ASP A 56 18.81 2.87 -12.51
N ASN A 57 18.11 2.30 -11.53
CA ASN A 57 18.41 2.50 -10.12
C ASN A 57 19.61 1.68 -9.66
N THR A 58 20.43 2.25 -8.77
CA THR A 58 21.43 1.46 -8.05
C THR A 58 20.76 0.43 -7.14
N LEU A 59 21.43 -0.70 -6.91
CA LEU A 59 20.96 -1.73 -5.99
C LEU A 59 20.61 -1.17 -4.60
N LYS A 60 21.45 -0.25 -4.09
CA LYS A 60 21.20 0.43 -2.81
C LYS A 60 19.85 1.16 -2.80
N LYS A 61 19.52 1.90 -3.87
CA LYS A 61 18.21 2.56 -3.98
C LYS A 61 17.07 1.55 -4.07
N ALA A 62 17.22 0.51 -4.89
CA ALA A 62 16.21 -0.54 -5.03
C ALA A 62 15.90 -1.24 -3.69
N ILE A 63 16.92 -1.49 -2.87
CA ILE A 63 16.76 -2.07 -1.52
C ILE A 63 15.91 -1.14 -0.64
N PHE A 64 16.23 0.15 -0.57
CA PHE A 64 15.50 1.07 0.32
C PHE A 64 14.07 1.34 -0.15
N ILE A 65 13.82 1.30 -1.46
CA ILE A 65 12.49 1.60 -1.99
C ILE A 65 11.61 0.36 -2.02
N ASN A 66 12.08 -0.77 -2.55
CA ASN A 66 11.22 -1.94 -2.77
C ASN A 66 11.33 -2.96 -1.62
N LEU A 67 12.56 -3.33 -1.23
CA LEU A 67 12.77 -4.38 -0.23
C LEU A 67 12.33 -3.91 1.17
N ARG A 68 12.74 -2.71 1.59
CA ARG A 68 12.31 -2.16 2.88
C ARG A 68 10.81 -1.89 2.90
N ALA A 69 10.20 -1.40 1.82
CA ALA A 69 8.75 -1.23 1.77
C ALA A 69 8.01 -2.55 2.03
N THR A 70 8.45 -3.63 1.38
CA THR A 70 7.89 -4.97 1.60
C THR A 70 8.06 -5.39 3.06
N ARG A 71 9.24 -5.17 3.66
CA ARG A 71 9.47 -5.41 5.10
C ARG A 71 8.48 -4.61 5.96
N ASP A 72 8.30 -3.33 5.70
CA ASP A 72 7.45 -2.45 6.51
C ASP A 72 5.96 -2.84 6.37
N ILE A 73 5.54 -3.30 5.20
CA ILE A 73 4.23 -3.94 5.00
C ILE A 73 4.10 -5.21 5.84
N CYS A 74 5.10 -6.09 5.86
CA CYS A 74 5.09 -7.29 6.71
C CYS A 74 5.01 -6.93 8.20
N VAL A 75 5.69 -5.85 8.63
CA VAL A 75 5.61 -5.36 10.02
C VAL A 75 4.23 -4.80 10.34
N LEU A 76 3.61 -4.03 9.44
CA LEU A 76 2.23 -3.56 9.61
C LEU A 76 1.25 -4.73 9.65
N SER A 77 1.42 -5.72 8.75
CA SER A 77 0.58 -6.92 8.66
C SER A 77 0.51 -7.66 9.99
N LYS A 78 1.66 -7.83 10.66
CA LYS A 78 1.76 -8.45 11.99
C LYS A 78 0.99 -7.69 13.08
N SER A 79 0.69 -6.41 12.87
CA SER A 79 -0.06 -5.57 13.80
C SER A 79 -1.57 -5.60 13.54
N LEU A 80 -2.02 -6.08 12.37
CA LEU A 80 -3.44 -6.05 12.00
C LEU A 80 -4.23 -7.09 12.81
N LYS A 81 -5.35 -6.68 13.40
CA LYS A 81 -6.16 -7.56 14.27
C LYS A 81 -6.92 -8.64 13.51
N ASN A 82 -7.24 -8.38 12.24
CA ASN A 82 -8.12 -9.22 11.43
C ASN A 82 -7.41 -9.78 10.19
N LEU A 83 -6.07 -9.86 10.19
CA LEU A 83 -5.31 -10.31 9.02
C LEU A 83 -5.71 -11.74 8.65
N MET A 84 -6.16 -11.89 7.40
CA MET A 84 -6.39 -13.18 6.75
C MET A 84 -5.29 -13.47 5.74
N VAL A 85 -4.92 -12.46 4.93
CA VAL A 85 -3.97 -12.61 3.81
C VAL A 85 -3.14 -11.34 3.62
N SER A 86 -1.85 -11.52 3.33
CA SER A 86 -0.95 -10.46 2.87
C SER A 86 -0.26 -10.92 1.59
N ASP A 87 -0.82 -10.51 0.45
CA ASP A 87 -0.32 -10.87 -0.88
C ASP A 87 0.66 -9.81 -1.39
N HIS A 88 1.81 -10.26 -1.87
CA HIS A 88 2.77 -9.44 -2.61
C HIS A 88 2.68 -9.83 -4.09
N ILE A 89 2.52 -8.83 -4.96
CA ILE A 89 2.37 -8.98 -6.41
C ILE A 89 3.66 -8.56 -7.11
#